data_AF-A0A2M7S369-F1
#
_entry.id   AF-A0A2M7S369-F1
#
_cell.length_a   1.000
_cell.length_b   1.000
_cell.length_c   1.000
_cell.angle_alpha   90.00
_cell.angle_beta   90.00
_cell.angle_gamma   90.00
#
_symmetry.space_group_name_H-M   'P 1'
#
loop_
_entity.id
_entity.type
_entity.pdbx_description
1 polymer ?
#
loop_
_entity_poly.entity_id
_entity_poly.type
_entity_poly.pdbx_seq_one_letter_code
_entity_poly.pdbx_strand_id
1 'polypeptide(L)'
;MRTNWRQLILNALRYYRGFARIDQIYSYIKTELKPELLDKSKFQNRVKNYLKLLVKEGKTTRDGQWIYRIAPGLLSDGNDEKSNKWTII
;
A
#
# COMPACT_ATOMS: atom_id res chain seq x y z
N MET A 1 2.39 -13.53 -16.59
CA MET A 1 2.10 -13.06 -15.22
C MET A 1 2.18 -11.53 -15.17
N ARG A 2 1.12 -10.82 -14.75
CA ARG A 2 1.16 -9.35 -14.56
C ARG A 2 1.52 -9.05 -13.10
N THR A 3 2.62 -8.33 -12.86
CA THR A 3 3.00 -7.90 -11.51
C THR A 3 1.99 -6.91 -10.94
N ASN A 4 1.25 -7.30 -9.90
CA ASN A 4 0.25 -6.45 -9.27
C ASN A 4 0.88 -5.55 -8.20
N TRP A 5 1.40 -4.40 -8.62
CA TRP A 5 2.04 -3.40 -7.76
C TRP A 5 1.18 -2.93 -6.59
N ARG A 6 -0.14 -2.83 -6.80
CA ARG A 6 -1.08 -2.42 -5.76
C ARG A 6 -1.12 -3.42 -4.61
N GLN A 7 -1.23 -4.70 -4.94
CA GLN A 7 -1.19 -5.80 -3.97
C GLN A 7 0.16 -5.87 -3.26
N LEU A 8 1.28 -5.72 -4.00
CA LEU A 8 2.62 -5.71 -3.40
C LEU A 8 2.79 -4.61 -2.35
N ILE A 9 2.30 -3.40 -2.62
CA ILE A 9 2.38 -2.28 -1.66
C ILE A 9 1.47 -2.50 -0.46
N LEU A 10 0.25 -3.00 -0.67
CA LEU A 10 -0.66 -3.33 0.43
C LEU A 10 -0.11 -4.47 1.31
N ASN A 11 0.47 -5.49 0.71
CA ASN A 11 1.13 -6.58 1.43
C ASN A 11 2.35 -6.07 2.22
N ALA A 12 3.15 -5.18 1.64
CA ALA A 12 4.24 -4.53 2.37
C ALA A 12 3.70 -3.78 3.60
N LEU A 13 2.62 -3.01 3.46
CA LEU A 13 2.02 -2.31 4.59
C LEU A 13 1.48 -3.28 5.64
N ARG A 14 0.81 -4.37 5.23
CA ARG A 14 0.31 -5.43 6.15
C ARG A 14 1.46 -6.11 6.90
N TYR A 15 2.56 -6.40 6.20
CA TYR A 15 3.77 -6.98 6.79
C TYR A 15 4.33 -6.11 7.92
N TYR A 16 4.34 -4.79 7.75
CA TYR A 16 4.71 -3.84 8.80
C TYR A 16 3.51 -3.40 9.68
N ARG A 17 2.60 -4.32 10.00
CA ARG A 17 1.46 -4.08 10.92
C ARG A 17 0.57 -2.89 10.53
N GLY A 18 0.41 -2.65 9.24
CA GLY A 18 -0.41 -1.56 8.72
C GLY A 18 0.27 -0.20 8.69
N PHE A 19 1.55 -0.08 9.07
CA PHE A 19 2.32 1.16 9.00
C PHE A 19 3.75 0.90 8.46
N ALA A 20 4.12 1.52 7.34
CA ALA A 20 5.46 1.33 6.78
C ALA A 20 6.05 2.65 6.27
N ARG A 21 7.35 2.82 6.47
CA ARG A 21 8.13 3.83 5.76
C ARG A 21 8.31 3.44 4.29
N ILE A 22 8.51 4.44 3.44
CA ILE A 22 8.71 4.17 2.01
C ILE A 22 9.91 3.23 1.73
N ASP A 23 10.99 3.33 2.52
CA ASP A 23 12.17 2.47 2.40
C ASP A 23 11.88 1.01 2.80
N GLN A 24 11.01 0.82 3.80
CA GLN A 24 10.54 -0.51 4.22
C GLN A 24 9.70 -1.15 3.12
N ILE A 25 8.84 -0.37 2.45
CA ILE A 25 8.06 -0.81 1.30
C ILE A 25 8.99 -1.19 0.14
N TYR A 26 10.02 -0.39 -0.14
CA TYR A 26 11.02 -0.74 -1.16
C TYR A 26 11.74 -2.06 -0.83
N SER A 27 12.13 -2.25 0.43
CA SER A 27 12.84 -3.46 0.84
C SER A 27 11.96 -4.69 0.70
N TYR A 28 10.69 -4.62 1.12
CA TYR A 28 9.74 -5.73 0.98
C TYR A 28 9.48 -6.07 -0.49
N ILE A 29 9.24 -5.07 -1.34
CA ILE A 29 8.94 -5.34 -2.74
C ILE A 29 10.17 -5.88 -3.48
N LYS A 30 11.39 -5.47 -3.06
CA LYS A 30 12.64 -6.03 -3.58
C LYS A 30 12.87 -7.48 -3.17
N THR A 31 12.40 -7.92 -2.00
CA THR A 31 12.49 -9.33 -1.61
C THR A 31 11.48 -10.19 -2.36
N GLU A 32 10.29 -9.65 -2.64
CA GLU A 32 9.21 -10.36 -3.36
C GLU A 32 9.42 -10.39 -4.88
N LEU A 33 10.06 -9.37 -5.46
CA LEU A 33 10.36 -9.31 -6.88
C LEU A 33 11.78 -9.78 -7.15
N LYS A 34 11.94 -10.67 -8.14
CA LYS A 34 13.27 -11.03 -8.61
C LYS A 34 14.04 -9.77 -9.06
N PRO A 35 15.30 -9.58 -8.65
CA PRO A 35 16.09 -8.37 -8.93
C PRO A 35 16.29 -8.11 -10.43
N GLU A 36 16.26 -9.16 -11.24
CA GLU A 36 16.27 -9.16 -12.72
C GLU A 36 15.11 -8.39 -13.37
N LEU A 37 14.00 -8.16 -12.65
CA LEU A 37 12.84 -7.40 -13.15
C LEU A 37 12.83 -5.93 -12.68
N LEU A 38 13.85 -5.51 -11.93
CA LEU A 38 13.88 -4.22 -11.24
C LEU A 38 14.90 -3.25 -11.86
N ASP A 39 14.44 -2.46 -12.83
CA ASP A 39 15.12 -1.22 -13.20
C ASP A 39 15.03 -0.24 -12.00
N LYS A 40 16.15 -0.04 -11.29
CA LYS A 40 16.21 0.71 -10.01
C LYS A 40 15.56 2.09 -10.11
N SER A 41 15.76 2.80 -11.21
CA SER A 41 15.26 4.18 -11.40
C SER A 41 13.75 4.20 -11.63
N LYS A 42 13.24 3.23 -12.40
CA LYS A 42 11.79 3.10 -12.65
C LYS A 42 11.06 2.51 -11.45
N PHE A 43 11.68 1.61 -10.70
CA PHE A 43 11.10 0.94 -9.54
C PHE A 43 10.59 1.92 -8.48
N GLN A 44 11.46 2.79 -7.99
CA GLN A 44 11.11 3.73 -6.92
C GLN A 44 9.99 4.67 -7.37
N ASN A 45 10.07 5.19 -8.60
CA ASN A 45 9.02 6.04 -9.16
C ASN A 45 7.68 5.29 -9.29
N ARG A 46 7.71 4.02 -9.66
CA ARG A 46 6.51 3.18 -9.76
C ARG A 46 5.85 2.99 -8.40
N VAL A 47 6.63 2.62 -7.38
CA VAL A 47 6.14 2.46 -6.01
C VAL A 47 5.58 3.77 -5.47
N LYS A 48 6.30 4.90 -5.66
CA LYS A 48 5.82 6.23 -5.29
C LYS A 48 4.49 6.58 -5.97
N ASN A 49 4.34 6.28 -7.27
CA ASN A 49 3.14 6.59 -8.02
C ASN A 49 1.93 5.78 -7.51
N TYR A 50 2.10 4.47 -7.31
CA TYR A 50 1.04 3.63 -6.74
C TYR A 50 0.69 4.01 -5.30
N LEU A 51 1.66 4.41 -4.48
CA LEU A 51 1.39 4.94 -3.14
C LEU A 51 0.57 6.23 -3.21
N LYS A 52 0.91 7.16 -4.11
CA LYS A 52 0.10 8.38 -4.33
C LYS A 52 -1.33 8.04 -4.76
N LEU A 53 -1.51 7.06 -5.64
CA LEU A 53 -2.84 6.59 -6.05
C LEU A 53 -3.62 6.01 -4.87
N LEU A 54 -2.99 5.12 -4.08
CA LEU A 54 -3.62 4.55 -2.88
C LEU A 54 -3.99 5.60 -1.84
N VAL A 55 -3.19 6.66 -1.71
CA VAL A 55 -3.54 7.82 -0.87
C VAL A 55 -4.73 8.58 -1.42
N LYS A 56 -4.75 8.86 -2.72
CA LYS A 56 -5.87 9.55 -3.38
C LYS A 56 -7.18 8.75 -3.29
N GLU A 57 -7.10 7.43 -3.34
CA GLU A 57 -8.25 6.52 -3.19
C GLU A 57 -8.70 6.34 -1.72
N GLY A 58 -8.02 6.98 -0.76
CA GLY A 58 -8.33 6.81 0.66
C GLY A 58 -7.97 5.42 1.21
N LYS A 59 -7.16 4.64 0.50
CA LYS A 59 -6.72 3.30 0.93
C LYS A 59 -5.51 3.33 1.85
N THR A 60 -4.72 4.37 1.76
CA THR A 60 -3.58 4.59 2.64
C THR A 60 -3.55 6.04 3.07
N THR A 61 -3.15 6.34 4.29
CA THR A 61 -2.89 7.72 4.74
C THR A 61 -1.39 7.96 4.80
N ARG A 62 -0.97 9.17 4.45
CA ARG A 62 0.43 9.60 4.59
C ARG A 62 0.55 10.38 5.89
N ASP A 63 1.19 9.76 6.87
CA ASP A 63 1.44 10.35 8.18
C ASP A 63 2.82 11.00 8.16
N GLY A 64 2.85 12.33 7.96
CA GLY A 64 4.09 13.10 7.85
C GLY A 64 4.92 12.79 6.60
N GLN A 65 6.24 12.93 6.71
CA GLN A 65 7.11 13.06 5.53
C GLN A 65 7.37 11.72 4.81
N TRP A 66 7.28 10.56 5.50
CA TRP A 66 7.68 9.27 4.91
C TRP A 66 6.92 8.02 5.37
N ILE A 67 5.90 8.15 6.22
CA ILE A 67 5.16 7.00 6.77
C ILE A 67 3.82 6.86 6.04
N TYR A 68 3.54 5.65 5.58
CA TYR A 68 2.27 5.26 4.99
C TYR A 68 1.56 4.31 5.93
N ARG A 69 0.27 4.56 6.19
CA ARG A 69 -0.58 3.66 6.98
C ARG A 69 -1.71 3.14 6.11
N ILE A 70 -2.12 1.89 6.33
CA ILE A 70 -3.39 1.40 5.76
C ILE A 70 -4.49 2.24 6.37
N ALA A 71 -5.41 2.74 5.55
CA ALA A 71 -6.53 3.51 6.06
C ALA A 71 -7.33 2.65 7.06
N PRO A 72 -7.79 3.21 8.18
CA PRO A 72 -8.47 2.44 9.23
C PRO A 72 -9.70 1.67 8.72
N GLY A 73 -10.37 2.17 7.67
CA GLY A 73 -11.48 1.48 7.01
C GLY A 73 -11.11 0.29 6.11
N LEU A 74 -9.83 -0.06 5.98
CA LEU A 74 -9.34 -1.23 5.23
C LEU A 74 -8.68 -2.30 6.12
N LEU A 75 -8.63 -2.06 7.42
CA LEU A 75 -8.17 -3.03 8.42
C LEU A 75 -9.30 -3.96 8.90
N SER A 76 -10.55 -3.70 8.50
CA SER A 76 -11.67 -4.63 8.68
C SER A 76 -11.56 -5.75 7.66
N ASP A 77 -11.15 -6.92 8.14
CA ASP A 77 -11.08 -8.18 7.42
C ASP A 77 -12.48 -8.57 6.89
N GLY A 78 -12.56 -8.91 5.60
CA GLY A 78 -13.75 -9.53 5.00
C GLY A 78 -14.75 -8.58 4.33
N ASN A 79 -14.75 -8.59 3.00
CA ASN A 79 -15.96 -8.71 2.18
C ASN A 79 -17.29 -8.21 2.79
N ASP A 80 -17.54 -6.90 2.78
CA ASP A 80 -18.86 -6.34 3.12
C ASP A 80 -19.33 -5.34 2.06
N GLU A 81 -19.75 -5.91 0.93
CA GLU A 81 -20.78 -5.34 0.07
C GLU A 81 -22.15 -5.69 0.69
N LYS A 82 -22.46 -5.26 1.93
CA LYS A 82 -23.83 -5.21 2.47
C LYS A 82 -23.93 -4.53 3.84
N SER A 83 -24.29 -3.25 3.79
CA SER A 83 -24.86 -2.48 4.90
C SER A 83 -23.84 -1.86 5.85
N ASN A 84 -23.63 -0.54 5.71
CA ASN A 84 -24.07 0.32 6.80
C ASN A 84 -24.37 1.73 6.30
N LYS A 85 -25.64 2.09 6.46
CA LYS A 85 -26.14 3.46 6.40
C LYS A 85 -25.31 4.30 7.36
N TRP A 86 -25.01 5.52 6.92
CA TRP A 86 -24.53 6.58 7.77
C TRP A 86 -25.55 6.83 8.88
N THR A 87 -25.17 6.65 10.13
CA THR A 87 -25.84 7.28 11.27
C THR A 87 -24.77 7.63 12.29
N ILE A 88 -24.37 8.90 12.24
CA ILE A 88 -23.76 9.60 13.36
C ILE A 88 -24.93 10.35 13.99
N ILE A 89 -25.00 10.29 15.33
CA ILE A 89 -26.01 10.82 16.28
C ILE A 89 -27.33 10.04 16.38
#